data_AF-A0A3B0Y144-F1
#
_entry.id   AF-A0A3B0Y144-F1
#
_cell.length_a   1.000
_cell.length_b   1.000
_cell.length_c   1.000
_cell.angle_alpha   90.00
_cell.angle_beta   90.00
_cell.angle_gamma   90.00
#
_symmetry.space_group_name_H-M   'P 1'
#
loop_
_entity.id
_entity.type
_entity.pdbx_description
1 polymer ?
#
loop_
_entity_poly.entity_id
_entity_poly.type
_entity_poly.pdbx_seq_one_letter_code
_entity_poly.pdbx_strand_id
1 'polypeptide(L)'
;MLLCAVVVIVQRNLFVAAVITGIYSLLAALLFMVMDAVDVAFTEAAVGAGISTILMIATLLVTGAESNQTKISTKILPLLVVCLTGGLLIYASLDLPAYGSKNAPIHQDRVAKYYLNEGSKKTGAPNVVTAVLASYRGYDTLGEVTVVFCAGVGVWLLLGGITGKQKDDEEQT
;
A
#
# COMPACT_ATOMS: atom_id res chain seq x y z
N MET A 1 -0.66 13.19 8.73
CA MET A 1 -1.43 12.35 7.78
C MET A 1 -2.57 13.12 7.13
N LEU A 2 -3.59 13.61 7.85
CA LEU A 2 -4.68 14.43 7.27
C LEU A 2 -4.19 15.65 6.49
N LEU A 3 -3.25 16.40 7.06
CA LEU A 3 -2.64 17.54 6.37
C LEU A 3 -1.95 17.11 5.07
N CYS A 4 -1.17 16.02 5.09
CA CYS A 4 -0.53 15.48 3.88
C CYS A 4 -1.56 15.14 2.81
N ALA A 5 -2.67 14.47 3.19
CA ALA A 5 -3.74 14.12 2.26
C ALA A 5 -4.39 15.36 1.62
N VAL A 6 -4.71 16.38 2.43
CA VAL A 6 -5.26 17.65 1.91
C VAL A 6 -4.26 18.35 0.99
N VAL A 7 -2.98 18.41 1.36
CA VAL A 7 -1.96 19.06 0.53
C VAL A 7 -1.76 18.31 -0.79
N VAL A 8 -1.76 16.98 -0.80
CA VAL A 8 -1.65 16.18 -2.05
C VAL A 8 -2.80 16.51 -3.02
N ILE A 9 -4.03 16.67 -2.54
CA ILE A 9 -5.20 16.97 -3.38
C ILE A 9 -5.07 18.34 -4.05
N VAL A 10 -4.51 19.32 -3.35
CA VAL A 10 -4.38 20.71 -3.85
C VAL A 10 -3.11 20.88 -4.68
N GLN A 11 -2.14 19.96 -4.57
CA GLN A 11 -0.87 20.10 -5.26
C GLN A 11 -0.97 19.91 -6.76
N ARG A 12 -0.33 20.82 -7.48
CA ARG A 12 -0.27 20.80 -8.95
C ARG A 12 1.03 20.20 -9.47
N ASN A 13 2.10 20.32 -8.70
CA ASN A 13 3.37 19.73 -9.00
C ASN A 13 3.34 18.25 -8.57
N LEU A 14 3.37 17.36 -9.55
CA LEU A 14 3.26 15.91 -9.35
C LEU A 14 4.49 15.34 -8.62
N PHE A 15 5.66 15.96 -8.79
CA PHE A 15 6.84 15.58 -8.02
C PHE A 15 6.64 15.88 -6.53
N VAL A 16 6.13 17.07 -6.20
CA VAL A 16 5.80 17.43 -4.81
C VAL A 16 4.70 16.52 -4.26
N ALA A 17 3.67 16.20 -5.06
CA ALA A 17 2.62 15.27 -4.66
C ALA A 17 3.16 13.86 -4.38
N ALA A 18 4.10 13.38 -5.20
CA ALA A 18 4.76 12.09 -5.00
C ALA A 18 5.57 12.06 -3.70
N VAL A 19 6.37 13.10 -3.43
CA VAL A 19 7.14 13.22 -2.19
C VAL A 19 6.23 13.27 -0.96
N ILE A 20 5.13 14.03 -1.01
CA ILE A 20 4.19 14.11 0.13
C ILE A 20 3.47 12.78 0.35
N THR A 21 3.17 12.02 -0.72
CA THR A 21 2.62 10.67 -0.61
C THR A 21 3.62 9.72 0.08
N GLY A 22 4.91 9.81 -0.25
CA GLY A 22 5.96 9.07 0.47
C GLY A 22 6.05 9.44 1.95
N ILE A 23 5.94 10.74 2.28
CA ILE A 23 5.88 11.20 3.69
C ILE A 23 4.63 10.66 4.39
N TYR A 24 3.48 10.63 3.72
CA TYR A 24 2.26 10.05 4.26
C TYR A 24 2.46 8.57 4.63
N SER A 25 3.05 7.77 3.74
CA SER A 25 3.38 6.37 4.01
C SER A 25 4.40 6.21 5.14
N LEU A 26 5.42 7.06 5.23
CA LEU A 26 6.36 7.02 6.36
C LEU A 26 5.67 7.31 7.69
N LEU A 27 4.75 8.28 7.73
CA LEU A 27 3.93 8.55 8.92
C LEU A 27 3.01 7.38 9.25
N ALA A 28 2.48 6.68 8.25
CA ALA A 28 1.70 5.45 8.45
C ALA A 28 2.56 4.33 9.06
N ALA A 29 3.78 4.11 8.56
CA ALA A 29 4.72 3.16 9.13
C ALA A 29 5.06 3.47 10.60
N LEU A 30 5.27 4.75 10.94
CA LEU A 30 5.46 5.17 12.33
C LEU A 30 4.22 4.92 13.19
N LEU A 31 3.02 5.12 12.64
CA LEU A 31 1.78 4.78 13.33
C LEU A 31 1.68 3.27 13.59
N PHE A 32 2.04 2.42 12.62
CA PHE A 32 2.11 0.97 12.83
C PHE A 32 3.13 0.57 13.90
N MET A 33 4.28 1.25 13.96
CA MET A 33 5.26 1.05 15.02
C MET A 33 4.70 1.41 16.40
N VAL A 34 3.95 2.52 16.51
CA VAL A 34 3.26 2.89 17.77
C VAL A 34 2.21 1.86 18.17
N MET A 35 1.60 1.17 17.20
CA MET A 35 0.66 0.08 17.44
C MET A 35 1.33 -1.29 17.66
N ASP A 36 2.65 -1.34 17.84
CA ASP A 36 3.44 -2.56 18.07
C ASP A 36 3.36 -3.56 16.89
N ALA A 37 3.05 -3.07 15.69
CA ALA A 37 2.95 -3.85 14.46
C ALA A 37 4.21 -3.69 13.61
N VAL A 38 5.36 -4.13 14.14
CA VAL A 38 6.68 -3.89 13.55
C VAL A 38 6.84 -4.46 12.14
N ASP A 39 6.32 -5.66 11.87
CA ASP A 39 6.43 -6.27 10.54
C ASP A 39 5.62 -5.51 9.49
N VAL A 40 4.44 -5.00 9.86
CA VAL A 40 3.60 -4.15 8.99
C VAL A 40 4.24 -2.77 8.80
N ALA A 41 4.88 -2.23 9.84
CA ALA A 41 5.61 -0.97 9.74
C ALA A 41 6.79 -1.08 8.75
N PHE A 42 7.55 -2.18 8.78
CA PHE A 42 8.64 -2.39 7.84
C PHE A 42 8.17 -2.54 6.40
N THR A 43 7.08 -3.28 6.16
CA THR A 43 6.54 -3.42 4.80
C THR A 43 5.96 -2.10 4.27
N GLU A 44 5.28 -1.32 5.10
CA GLU A 44 4.78 0.01 4.71
C GLU A 44 5.93 0.99 4.41
N ALA A 45 6.98 0.99 5.23
CA ALA A 45 8.15 1.83 4.99
C ALA A 45 8.87 1.43 3.70
N ALA A 46 9.06 0.13 3.45
CA ALA A 46 9.76 -0.36 2.27
C ALA A 46 8.95 -0.16 0.98
N VAL A 47 7.65 -0.50 0.99
CA VAL A 47 6.82 -0.49 -0.23
C VAL A 47 6.17 0.88 -0.44
N GLY A 48 5.49 1.42 0.58
CA GLY A 48 4.76 2.68 0.51
C GLY A 48 5.71 3.87 0.38
N ALA A 49 6.60 4.06 1.37
CA ALA A 49 7.53 5.18 1.33
C ALA A 49 8.71 4.95 0.37
N GLY A 50 9.20 3.71 0.26
CA GLY A 50 10.35 3.35 -0.58
C GLY A 50 10.01 3.16 -2.06
N ILE A 51 9.63 1.93 -2.45
CA ILE A 51 9.50 1.52 -3.86
C ILE A 51 8.44 2.36 -4.60
N SER A 52 7.27 2.62 -4.00
CA SER A 52 6.21 3.39 -4.67
C SER A 52 6.65 4.81 -5.02
N THR A 53 7.34 5.50 -4.11
CA THR A 53 7.89 6.84 -4.37
C THR A 53 8.91 6.80 -5.51
N ILE A 54 9.82 5.81 -5.51
CA ILE A 54 10.81 5.64 -6.58
C ILE A 54 10.12 5.41 -7.92
N LEU A 55 9.16 4.50 -7.99
CA LEU A 55 8.42 4.21 -9.22
C LEU A 55 7.63 5.42 -9.71
N MET A 56 7.01 6.18 -8.81
CA MET A 56 6.25 7.38 -9.17
C MET A 56 7.18 8.47 -9.69
N ILE A 57 8.33 8.72 -9.05
CA ILE A 57 9.34 9.67 -9.56
C ILE A 57 9.89 9.18 -10.91
N ALA A 58 10.25 7.90 -11.04
CA ALA A 58 10.72 7.33 -12.30
C ALA A 58 9.70 7.52 -13.44
N THR A 59 8.41 7.35 -13.14
CA THR A 59 7.32 7.61 -14.09
C THR A 59 7.26 9.09 -14.48
N LEU A 60 7.42 10.00 -13.52
CA LEU A 60 7.41 11.45 -13.77
C LEU A 60 8.62 11.93 -14.57
N LEU A 61 9.77 11.26 -14.46
CA LEU A 61 10.94 11.54 -15.30
C LEU A 61 10.66 11.27 -16.79
N VAL A 62 9.70 10.39 -17.10
CA VAL A 62 9.29 10.07 -18.48
C VAL A 62 8.08 10.87 -18.94
N THR A 63 7.13 11.15 -18.04
CA THR A 63 5.82 11.75 -18.39
C THR A 63 5.71 13.25 -18.12
N GLY A 64 6.65 13.84 -17.36
CA GLY A 64 6.61 15.23 -16.90
C GLY A 64 5.92 15.40 -15.54
N ALA A 65 6.29 16.47 -14.82
CA ALA A 65 5.86 16.71 -13.43
C ALA A 65 4.69 17.69 -13.27
N GLU A 66 4.12 18.18 -14.38
CA GLU A 66 3.04 19.18 -14.39
C GLU A 66 1.68 18.53 -14.66
N SER A 67 0.67 18.89 -13.86
CA SER A 67 -0.71 18.44 -14.08
C SER A 67 -1.35 19.16 -15.27
N ASN A 68 -1.90 18.41 -16.22
CA ASN A 68 -2.58 18.99 -17.39
C ASN A 68 -3.88 19.72 -16.96
N GLN A 69 -4.14 20.87 -17.57
CA GLN A 69 -5.24 21.76 -17.22
C GLN A 69 -6.61 21.14 -17.56
N THR A 70 -7.16 20.36 -16.63
CA THR A 70 -8.60 20.11 -16.64
C THR A 70 -9.26 21.25 -15.86
N LYS A 71 -10.11 22.04 -16.55
CA LYS A 71 -11.02 22.95 -15.84
C LYS A 71 -11.75 22.12 -14.81
N ILE A 72 -11.75 22.55 -13.54
CA ILE A 72 -12.61 22.00 -12.50
C ILE A 72 -14.05 22.38 -12.89
N SER A 73 -14.58 21.75 -13.93
CA SER A 73 -16.01 21.59 -14.07
C SER A 73 -16.41 20.82 -12.83
N THR A 74 -17.30 21.37 -12.03
CA THR A 74 -17.69 20.83 -10.73
C THR A 74 -18.20 19.41 -10.93
N LYS A 75 -17.31 18.42 -10.81
CA LYS A 75 -17.64 17.01 -10.91
C LYS A 75 -18.27 16.60 -9.58
N ILE A 76 -19.50 17.08 -9.36
CA ILE A 76 -20.31 16.86 -8.16
C ILE A 76 -20.46 15.36 -7.91
N LEU A 77 -20.56 14.55 -8.98
CA LEU A 77 -20.70 13.11 -8.87
C LEU A 77 -19.47 12.42 -8.25
N PRO A 78 -18.22 12.57 -8.76
CA PRO A 78 -17.01 12.11 -8.06
C PRO A 78 -16.87 12.60 -6.62
N LEU A 79 -17.21 13.86 -6.35
CA LEU A 79 -17.15 14.40 -4.99
C LEU A 79 -18.16 13.68 -4.07
N LEU A 80 -19.39 13.48 -4.53
CA LEU A 80 -20.43 12.74 -3.81
C LEU A 80 -19.98 11.31 -3.52
N VAL A 81 -19.40 10.62 -4.51
CA VAL A 81 -18.88 9.26 -4.33
C VAL A 81 -17.80 9.22 -3.26
N VAL A 82 -16.80 10.12 -3.33
CA VAL A 82 -15.72 10.18 -2.32
C VAL A 82 -16.25 10.48 -0.93
N CYS A 83 -17.17 11.44 -0.80
CA CYS A 83 -17.79 11.80 0.48
C CYS A 83 -18.65 10.66 1.03
N LEU A 84 -19.41 9.96 0.19
CA LEU A 84 -20.25 8.83 0.59
C LEU A 84 -19.39 7.64 1.03
N THR A 85 -18.37 7.27 0.24
CA THR A 85 -17.43 6.20 0.61
C THR A 85 -16.67 6.55 1.88
N GLY A 86 -16.13 7.76 1.99
CA GLY A 86 -15.44 8.23 3.20
C GLY A 86 -16.35 8.24 4.43
N GLY A 87 -17.59 8.72 4.28
CA GLY A 87 -18.60 8.71 5.33
C GLY A 87 -18.97 7.30 5.78
N LEU A 88 -19.10 6.36 4.83
CA LEU A 88 -19.37 4.95 5.13
C LEU A 88 -18.21 4.30 5.89
N LEU A 89 -16.96 4.58 5.50
CA LEU A 89 -15.78 4.09 6.21
C LEU A 89 -15.67 4.66 7.63
N ILE A 90 -15.97 5.95 7.82
CA ILE A 90 -16.02 6.56 9.16
C ILE A 90 -17.13 5.92 9.99
N TYR A 91 -18.33 5.76 9.43
CA TYR A 91 -19.45 5.12 10.11
C TYR A 91 -19.12 3.69 10.54
N ALA A 92 -18.54 2.88 9.65
CA ALA A 92 -18.10 1.53 9.99
C ALA A 92 -17.00 1.51 11.06
N SER A 93 -16.14 2.53 11.09
CA SER A 93 -15.08 2.65 12.10
C SER A 93 -15.63 2.96 13.51
N LEU A 94 -16.85 3.48 13.64
CA LEU A 94 -17.48 3.73 14.95
C LEU A 94 -17.88 2.44 15.68
N ASP A 95 -18.05 1.33 14.95
CA ASP A 95 -18.34 0.01 15.52
C ASP A 95 -17.07 -0.71 16.01
N LEU A 96 -15.88 -0.19 15.68
CA LEU A 96 -14.63 -0.76 16.15
C LEU A 96 -14.43 -0.50 17.66
N PRO A 97 -13.86 -1.47 18.40
CA PRO A 97 -13.50 -1.26 19.79
C PRO A 97 -12.47 -0.14 19.93
N ALA A 98 -12.57 0.63 21.02
CA ALA A 98 -11.59 1.66 21.32
C ALA A 98 -10.16 1.08 21.34
N TYR A 99 -9.21 1.86 20.82
CA TYR A 99 -7.81 1.47 20.78
C TYR A 99 -7.29 1.08 22.16
N GLY A 100 -6.63 -0.08 22.26
CA GLY A 100 -6.12 -0.63 23.52
C GLY A 100 -7.17 -1.17 24.50
N SER A 101 -8.45 -1.26 24.09
CA SER A 101 -9.50 -1.82 24.94
C SER A 101 -9.25 -3.30 25.24
N LYS A 102 -9.15 -3.66 26.53
CA LYS A 102 -9.02 -5.06 26.98
C LYS A 102 -10.20 -5.93 26.57
N ASN A 103 -11.35 -5.32 26.30
CA ASN A 103 -12.57 -6.01 25.89
C ASN A 103 -12.71 -6.14 24.38
N ALA A 104 -11.70 -5.75 23.60
CA ALA A 104 -11.72 -5.95 22.15
C ALA A 104 -11.83 -7.46 21.82
N PRO A 105 -12.66 -7.85 20.83
CA PRO A 105 -12.88 -9.26 20.49
C PRO A 105 -11.59 -10.04 20.25
N ILE A 106 -10.58 -9.40 19.64
CA ILE A 106 -9.27 -10.02 19.35
C ILE A 106 -8.52 -10.51 20.59
N HIS A 107 -8.71 -9.87 21.76
CA HIS A 107 -8.08 -10.30 23.02
C HIS A 107 -8.89 -11.40 23.73
N GLN A 108 -10.16 -11.52 23.40
CA GLN A 108 -11.05 -12.53 23.97
C GLN A 108 -11.02 -13.82 23.15
N ASP A 109 -10.78 -13.71 21.84
CA ASP A 109 -10.71 -14.83 20.91
C ASP A 109 -9.61 -15.84 21.30
N ARG A 110 -9.95 -17.12 21.16
CA ARG A 110 -9.05 -18.25 21.38
C ARG A 110 -7.94 -18.31 20.32
N VAL A 111 -8.20 -17.88 19.09
CA VAL A 111 -7.26 -17.98 17.97
C VAL A 111 -6.00 -17.15 18.23
N ALA A 112 -6.17 -15.88 18.63
CA ALA A 112 -5.03 -15.01 18.94
C ALA A 112 -4.18 -15.58 20.08
N LYS A 113 -4.81 -16.04 21.17
CA LYS A 113 -4.13 -16.69 22.30
C LYS A 113 -3.40 -17.96 21.88
N TYR A 114 -4.01 -18.75 20.99
CA TYR A 114 -3.41 -19.97 20.48
C TYR A 114 -2.15 -19.68 19.65
N TYR A 115 -2.18 -18.69 18.76
CA TYR A 115 -0.99 -18.29 17.99
C TYR A 115 0.15 -17.78 18.89
N LEU A 116 -0.16 -16.99 19.91
CA LEU A 116 0.84 -16.48 20.85
C LEU A 116 1.48 -17.60 21.70
N ASN A 117 0.69 -18.55 22.19
CA ASN A 117 1.16 -19.56 23.14
C ASN A 117 1.77 -20.80 22.45
N GLU A 118 1.20 -21.21 21.32
CA GLU A 118 1.55 -22.46 20.64
C GLU A 118 2.25 -22.24 19.30
N GLY A 119 2.21 -21.02 18.73
CA GLY A 119 2.73 -20.73 17.41
C GLY A 119 4.22 -21.08 17.29
N SER A 120 5.05 -20.53 18.17
CA SER A 120 6.49 -20.79 18.13
C SER A 120 6.85 -22.26 18.34
N LYS A 121 6.14 -22.97 19.23
CA LYS A 121 6.39 -24.40 19.50
C LYS A 121 6.04 -25.29 18.32
N LYS A 122 4.99 -24.97 17.57
CA LYS A 122 4.47 -25.81 16.47
C LYS A 122 5.12 -25.52 15.13
N THR A 123 5.49 -24.27 14.87
CA THR A 123 6.09 -23.87 13.59
C THR A 123 7.60 -23.77 13.64
N GLY A 124 8.19 -23.66 14.85
CA GLY A 124 9.62 -23.40 15.04
C GLY A 124 10.03 -21.96 14.75
N ALA A 125 9.10 -21.11 14.29
CA ALA A 125 9.38 -19.71 14.00
C ALA A 125 9.33 -18.88 15.30
N PRO A 126 10.36 -18.07 15.60
CA PRO A 126 10.37 -17.24 16.80
C PRO A 126 9.44 -16.01 16.68
N ASN A 127 9.21 -15.53 15.45
CA ASN A 127 8.27 -14.43 15.19
C ASN A 127 6.86 -14.98 14.95
N VAL A 128 5.90 -14.53 15.77
CA VAL A 128 4.48 -14.89 15.67
C VAL A 128 3.87 -14.49 14.33
N VAL A 129 4.19 -13.32 13.78
CA VAL A 129 3.61 -12.87 12.51
C VAL A 129 4.09 -13.78 11.38
N THR A 130 5.38 -14.09 11.34
CA THR A 130 5.93 -15.04 10.36
C THR A 130 5.32 -16.44 10.54
N ALA A 131 5.12 -16.91 11.77
CA ALA A 131 4.45 -18.18 12.04
C ALA A 131 3.01 -18.20 11.49
N VAL A 132 2.27 -17.10 11.65
CA VAL A 132 0.92 -16.97 11.11
C VAL A 132 0.95 -16.93 9.58
N LEU A 133 1.73 -16.03 8.99
CA LEU A 133 1.77 -15.80 7.54
C LEU A 133 2.31 -16.99 6.76
N ALA A 134 3.38 -17.65 7.24
CA ALA A 134 4.04 -18.73 6.51
C ALA A 134 3.48 -20.12 6.82
N SER A 135 2.90 -20.33 8.02
CA SER A 135 2.41 -21.66 8.43
C SER A 135 0.89 -21.71 8.59
N TYR A 136 0.30 -20.96 9.53
CA TYR A 136 -1.14 -21.09 9.80
C TYR A 136 -2.03 -20.57 8.67
N ARG A 137 -1.59 -19.51 7.99
CA ARG A 137 -2.27 -18.83 6.88
C ARG A 137 -1.39 -18.81 5.63
N GLY A 138 -0.58 -19.86 5.44
CA GLY A 138 0.32 -20.01 4.30
C GLY A 138 -0.37 -20.02 2.93
N TYR A 139 -1.63 -20.44 2.88
CA TYR A 139 -2.41 -20.40 1.62
C TYR A 139 -2.79 -18.97 1.22
N ASP A 140 -3.09 -18.09 2.17
CA ASP A 140 -3.40 -16.68 1.89
C ASP A 140 -2.17 -15.97 1.33
N THR A 141 -1.00 -16.18 1.95
CA THR A 141 0.28 -15.64 1.46
C THR A 141 0.72 -16.25 0.13
N LEU A 142 0.46 -17.53 -0.14
CA LEU A 142 0.68 -18.12 -1.47
C LEU A 142 -0.14 -17.39 -2.54
N GLY A 143 -1.39 -17.03 -2.23
CA GLY A 143 -2.24 -16.22 -3.10
C GLY A 143 -1.67 -14.83 -3.34
N GLU A 144 -1.24 -14.14 -2.28
CA GLU A 144 -0.59 -12.83 -2.38
C GLU A 144 0.68 -12.87 -3.25
N VAL A 145 1.57 -13.84 -3.02
CA VAL A 145 2.80 -14.03 -3.82
C VAL A 145 2.47 -14.30 -5.28
N THR A 146 1.43 -15.08 -5.56
CA THR A 146 0.97 -15.35 -6.93
C THR A 146 0.52 -14.06 -7.62
N VAL A 147 -0.26 -13.21 -6.94
CA VAL A 147 -0.71 -11.92 -7.48
C VAL A 147 0.47 -10.99 -7.77
N VAL A 148 1.41 -10.86 -6.83
CA VAL A 148 2.61 -10.02 -7.01
C VAL A 148 3.48 -10.54 -8.16
N PHE A 149 3.65 -11.86 -8.25
CA PHE A 149 4.37 -12.49 -9.36
C PHE A 149 3.70 -12.19 -10.70
N CYS A 150 2.39 -12.39 -10.81
CA CYS A 150 1.62 -12.07 -12.01
C CYS A 150 1.71 -10.58 -12.40
N ALA A 151 1.65 -9.67 -11.42
CA ALA A 151 1.84 -8.24 -11.66
C ALA A 151 3.25 -7.94 -12.20
N GLY A 152 4.28 -8.56 -11.62
CA GLY A 152 5.67 -8.44 -12.09
C GLY A 152 5.86 -8.94 -13.51
N VAL A 153 5.31 -10.11 -13.85
CA VAL A 153 5.30 -10.64 -15.23
C VAL A 153 4.55 -9.71 -16.17
N GLY A 154 3.39 -9.19 -15.76
CA GLY A 154 2.61 -8.23 -16.55
C GLY A 154 3.39 -6.96 -16.87
N VAL A 155 4.06 -6.36 -15.87
CA VAL A 155 4.93 -5.19 -16.07
C VAL A 155 6.10 -5.54 -16.99
N TRP A 156 6.74 -6.70 -16.82
CA TRP A 156 7.85 -7.13 -17.68
C TRP A 156 7.43 -7.29 -19.15
N LEU A 157 6.26 -7.88 -19.40
CA LEU A 157 5.71 -8.00 -20.75
C LEU A 157 5.37 -6.64 -21.36
N LEU A 158 4.79 -5.72 -20.58
CA LEU A 158 4.47 -4.36 -21.04
C LEU A 158 5.72 -3.52 -21.37
N LEU A 159 6.81 -3.70 -20.60
CA LEU A 159 8.07 -3.00 -20.81
C LEU A 159 8.98 -3.63 -21.89
N GLY A 160 8.48 -4.62 -22.65
CA GLY A 160 9.17 -5.15 -23.82
C GLY A 160 9.90 -6.48 -23.62
N GLY A 161 9.52 -7.28 -22.63
CA GLY A 161 10.14 -8.59 -22.31
C GLY A 161 10.23 -9.62 -23.45
N ILE A 162 9.66 -9.36 -24.64
CA ILE A 162 9.72 -10.24 -25.83
C ILE A 162 10.17 -9.50 -27.11
N THR A 163 10.41 -8.18 -27.11
CA THR A 163 10.74 -7.43 -28.35
C THR A 163 11.92 -6.48 -28.17
N GLY A 164 13.06 -7.04 -27.77
CA GLY A 164 14.37 -6.44 -28.01
C GLY A 164 14.90 -6.84 -29.38
N LYS A 165 14.37 -6.26 -30.46
CA LYS A 165 14.99 -6.06 -31.79
C LYS A 165 13.93 -5.71 -32.85
N GLN A 166 13.65 -4.43 -33.04
CA GLN A 166 13.36 -3.86 -34.37
C GLN A 166 13.14 -2.36 -34.26
N LYS A 167 14.18 -1.58 -34.59
CA LYS A 167 14.15 -0.39 -35.47
C LYS A 167 15.40 0.47 -35.22
N ASP A 168 16.53 0.04 -35.77
CA ASP A 168 17.71 0.89 -36.01
C ASP A 168 18.25 0.73 -37.46
N ASP A 169 17.52 0.05 -38.37
CA ASP A 169 18.00 -0.26 -39.74
C ASP A 169 17.20 0.41 -40.89
N GLU A 170 16.44 1.50 -40.64
CA GLU A 170 15.67 2.20 -41.71
C GLU A 170 16.10 3.65 -41.99
N GLU A 171 17.18 4.16 -41.38
CA GLU A 171 17.68 5.53 -41.64
C GLU A 171 18.99 5.59 -42.44
N GLN A 172 19.38 4.50 -43.12
CA GLN A 172 20.48 4.49 -44.10
C GLN A 172 20.03 3.94 -45.46
N THR A 173 19.17 4.68 -46.16
CA THR A 173 19.03 4.61 -47.62
C THR A 173 18.80 5.98 -48.21
#